data_AF-A0A970P4W6-F1
#
_entry.id   AF-A0A970P4W6-F1
#
_cell.length_a   1.000
_cell.length_b   1.000
_cell.length_c   1.000
_cell.angle_alpha   90.00
_cell.angle_beta   90.00
_cell.angle_gamma   90.00
#
_symmetry.space_group_name_H-M   'P 1'
#
loop_
_entity.id
_entity.type
_entity.pdbx_description
1 polymer ?
#
loop_
_entity_poly.entity_id
_entity_poly.type
_entity_poly.pdbx_seq_one_letter_code
_entity_poly.pdbx_strand_id
1 'polypeptide(L)'
;MPSLPHVNFCGLDITRLIIGGNPFSGFSHQSRERDDEMLDYYTVARIKETLGRAEAAGINTTIMRSDYHIHRLLREYYNEGGKIQWIAQVCGNRSLDGFAGEVSRTARAGAVAGYLHGGLLDGCYA
;
A
#
# COMPACT_ATOMS: atom_id res chain seq x y z
N MET A 1 15.83 -18.28 -11.38
CA MET A 1 15.00 -17.32 -12.15
C MET A 1 15.79 -16.04 -12.31
N PRO A 2 15.74 -15.34 -13.45
CA PRO A 2 16.37 -14.02 -13.56
C PRO A 2 15.75 -13.07 -12.52
N SER A 3 16.57 -12.27 -11.84
CA SER A 3 16.09 -11.26 -10.90
C SER A 3 15.29 -10.19 -11.63
N LEU A 4 14.20 -9.71 -11.02
CA LEU A 4 13.50 -8.53 -11.52
C LEU A 4 14.45 -7.33 -11.55
N PRO A 5 14.32 -6.40 -12.51
CA PRO A 5 15.15 -5.21 -12.56
C PRO A 5 14.79 -4.27 -11.41
N HIS A 6 15.82 -3.71 -10.78
CA HIS A 6 15.69 -2.72 -9.72
C HIS A 6 15.92 -1.29 -10.25
N VAL A 7 15.57 -0.31 -9.42
CA VAL A 7 15.88 1.11 -9.61
C VAL A 7 16.11 1.76 -8.24
N ASN A 8 17.07 2.69 -8.17
CA ASN A 8 17.16 3.60 -7.04
C ASN A 8 16.06 4.65 -7.17
N PHE A 9 15.06 4.59 -6.31
CA PHE A 9 13.93 5.50 -6.28
C PHE A 9 13.98 6.32 -4.99
N CYS A 10 14.47 7.56 -5.08
CA CYS A 10 14.64 8.44 -3.93
C CYS A 10 15.47 7.82 -2.79
N GLY A 11 16.51 7.05 -3.13
CA GLY A 11 17.35 6.36 -2.14
C GLY A 11 16.86 4.96 -1.75
N LEU A 12 15.67 4.54 -2.20
CA LEU A 12 15.16 3.18 -2.00
C LEU A 12 15.60 2.26 -3.15
N ASP A 13 16.02 1.04 -2.83
CA ASP A 13 16.25 -0.01 -3.82
C ASP A 13 14.95 -0.80 -4.02
N ILE A 14 14.24 -0.53 -5.12
CA ILE A 14 12.93 -1.13 -5.40
C ILE A 14 12.92 -1.86 -6.72
N THR A 15 12.10 -2.91 -6.83
CA THR A 15 11.77 -3.51 -8.11
C THR A 15 11.00 -2.53 -8.98
N ARG A 16 11.30 -2.50 -10.29
CA ARG A 16 10.55 -1.68 -11.26
C ARG A 16 9.08 -2.09 -11.38
N LEU A 17 8.75 -3.33 -11.00
CA LEU A 17 7.38 -3.81 -10.82
C LEU A 17 7.01 -3.72 -9.34
N ILE A 18 5.85 -3.13 -9.04
CA ILE A 18 5.33 -2.92 -7.68
C ILE A 18 3.92 -3.52 -7.61
N ILE A 19 3.60 -4.22 -6.52
CA ILE A 19 2.24 -4.73 -6.29
C ILE A 19 1.34 -3.66 -5.66
N GLY A 20 0.18 -3.40 -6.26
CA GLY A 20 -0.79 -2.43 -5.75
C GLY A 20 -1.86 -3.05 -4.85
N GLY A 21 -2.39 -2.27 -3.91
CA GLY A 21 -3.36 -2.72 -2.91
C GLY A 21 -4.82 -2.31 -3.11
N ASN A 22 -5.21 -1.69 -4.24
CA ASN A 22 -6.60 -1.25 -4.44
C ASN A 22 -7.63 -2.40 -4.27
N PRO A 23 -7.42 -3.60 -4.86
CA PRO A 23 -8.34 -4.71 -4.65
C PRO A 23 -8.40 -5.19 -3.20
N PHE A 24 -7.32 -5.03 -2.43
CA PHE A 24 -7.30 -5.44 -1.01
C PHE A 24 -8.22 -4.58 -0.15
N SER A 25 -8.57 -3.38 -0.62
CA SER A 25 -9.42 -2.45 0.11
C SER A 25 -10.73 -2.15 -0.62
N GLY A 26 -11.08 -2.93 -1.65
CA GLY A 26 -12.35 -2.79 -2.37
C GLY A 26 -12.45 -1.52 -3.23
N PHE A 27 -11.35 -1.08 -3.85
CA PHE A 27 -11.37 0.05 -4.80
C PHE A 27 -11.35 -0.44 -6.25
N SER A 28 -12.50 -0.89 -6.76
CA SER A 28 -12.62 -1.37 -8.14
C SER A 28 -12.59 -0.24 -9.16
N HIS A 29 -13.06 0.96 -8.79
CA HIS A 29 -13.34 2.07 -9.70
C HIS A 29 -14.36 1.72 -10.80
N GLN A 30 -15.21 0.71 -10.57
CA GLN A 30 -16.20 0.23 -11.53
C GLN A 30 -17.61 0.28 -10.96
N SER A 31 -17.87 -0.46 -9.88
CA SER A 31 -19.18 -0.50 -9.23
C SER A 31 -19.05 -1.01 -7.81
N ARG A 32 -20.10 -0.79 -7.01
CA ARG A 32 -20.15 -1.28 -5.63
C ARG A 32 -20.12 -2.81 -5.58
N GLU A 33 -20.78 -3.48 -6.51
CA GLU A 33 -20.79 -4.94 -6.61
C GLU A 33 -19.37 -5.47 -6.85
N ARG A 34 -18.57 -4.79 -7.67
CA ARG A 34 -17.16 -5.12 -7.89
C ARG A 34 -16.29 -4.82 -6.67
N ASP A 35 -16.60 -3.76 -5.92
CA ASP A 35 -15.92 -3.46 -4.65
C ASP A 35 -16.16 -4.59 -3.64
N ASP A 36 -17.42 -5.04 -3.50
CA ASP A 36 -17.82 -6.13 -2.61
C ASP A 36 -17.17 -7.45 -3.04
N GLU A 37 -17.15 -7.78 -4.34
CA GLU A 37 -16.44 -8.97 -4.87
C GLU A 37 -14.94 -8.96 -4.54
N MET A 38 -14.29 -7.79 -4.62
CA MET A 38 -12.87 -7.64 -4.26
C MET A 38 -12.64 -7.90 -2.77
N LEU A 39 -13.49 -7.33 -1.89
CA LEU A 39 -13.41 -7.53 -0.45
C LEU A 39 -13.66 -8.99 -0.05
N ASP A 40 -14.66 -9.63 -0.65
CA ASP A 40 -14.99 -11.04 -0.40
C ASP A 40 -13.86 -11.97 -0.85
N TYR A 41 -13.24 -11.67 -1.99
CA TYR A 41 -12.10 -12.46 -2.49
C TYR A 41 -10.84 -12.24 -1.65
N TYR A 42 -10.46 -10.99 -1.40
CA TYR A 42 -9.23 -10.61 -0.70
C TYR A 42 -9.41 -10.57 0.82
N THR A 43 -9.66 -11.73 1.40
CA THR A 43 -9.54 -11.91 2.86
C THR A 43 -8.12 -11.57 3.33
N VAL A 44 -7.95 -11.22 4.62
CA VAL A 44 -6.63 -10.90 5.20
C VAL A 44 -5.61 -12.01 4.93
N ALA A 45 -6.02 -13.28 5.07
CA ALA A 45 -5.16 -14.42 4.78
C ALA A 45 -4.72 -14.45 3.30
N ARG A 46 -5.63 -14.17 2.37
CA ARG A 46 -5.32 -14.13 0.94
C ARG A 46 -4.46 -12.92 0.55
N ILE A 47 -4.66 -11.78 1.20
CA ILE A 47 -3.78 -10.62 0.99
C ILE A 47 -2.35 -10.97 1.42
N LYS A 48 -2.15 -11.55 2.61
CA LYS A 48 -0.83 -11.99 3.07
C LYS A 48 -0.21 -13.05 2.15
N GLU A 49 -0.99 -14.03 1.70
CA GLU A 49 -0.56 -15.01 0.68
C GLU A 49 -0.10 -14.31 -0.61
N THR A 50 -0.86 -13.32 -1.08
CA THR A 50 -0.58 -12.56 -2.30
C THR A 50 0.71 -11.76 -2.17
N LEU A 51 0.93 -11.09 -1.04
CA LEU A 51 2.18 -10.39 -0.75
C LEU A 51 3.37 -11.37 -0.70
N GLY A 52 3.20 -12.53 -0.04
CA GLY A 52 4.24 -13.56 0.03
C GLY A 52 4.62 -14.12 -1.33
N ARG A 53 3.62 -14.31 -2.21
CA ARG A 53 3.85 -14.71 -3.61
C ARG A 53 4.55 -13.63 -4.42
N ALA A 54 4.24 -12.36 -4.18
CA ALA A 54 4.95 -11.24 -4.81
C ALA A 54 6.43 -11.23 -4.39
N GLU A 55 6.72 -11.37 -3.09
CA GLU A 55 8.09 -11.48 -2.57
C GLU A 55 8.83 -12.69 -3.15
N ALA A 56 8.19 -13.86 -3.21
CA ALA A 56 8.76 -15.07 -3.79
C ALA A 56 9.04 -14.94 -5.31
N ALA A 57 8.27 -14.10 -6.02
CA ALA A 57 8.51 -13.74 -7.42
C ALA A 57 9.59 -12.64 -7.59
N GLY A 58 10.14 -12.14 -6.49
CA GLY A 58 11.19 -11.12 -6.46
C GLY A 58 10.69 -9.69 -6.34
N ILE A 59 9.38 -9.43 -6.31
CA ILE A 59 8.82 -8.09 -6.07
C ILE A 59 9.09 -7.71 -4.63
N ASN A 60 9.79 -6.60 -4.40
CA ASN A 60 10.20 -6.21 -3.05
C ASN A 60 9.41 -5.04 -2.47
N THR A 61 8.45 -4.49 -3.23
CA THR A 61 7.74 -3.25 -2.87
C THR A 61 6.25 -3.36 -3.18
N THR A 62 5.42 -2.79 -2.30
CA THR A 62 3.97 -2.62 -2.49
C THR A 62 3.53 -1.17 -2.28
N ILE A 63 2.53 -0.75 -3.05
CA ILE A 63 1.81 0.51 -2.86
C ILE A 63 0.42 0.21 -2.32
N MET A 64 0.15 0.67 -1.10
CA MET A 64 -1.14 0.49 -0.44
C MET A 64 -1.52 1.73 0.36
N ARG A 65 -2.81 1.89 0.62
CA ARG A 65 -3.34 2.98 1.44
C ARG A 65 -2.78 2.97 2.87
N SER A 66 -2.61 4.17 3.42
CA SER A 66 -2.44 4.35 4.85
C SER A 66 -3.80 4.48 5.55
N ASP A 67 -4.27 3.37 6.12
CA ASP A 67 -5.43 3.32 7.01
C ASP A 67 -5.24 2.21 8.08
N TYR A 68 -6.15 2.14 9.04
CA TYR A 68 -6.06 1.16 10.12
C TYR A 68 -6.12 -0.30 9.65
N HIS A 69 -6.83 -0.58 8.54
CA HIS A 69 -6.93 -1.92 7.99
C HIS A 69 -5.58 -2.38 7.44
N ILE A 70 -4.95 -1.58 6.57
CA ILE A 70 -3.64 -1.88 5.99
C ILE A 70 -2.54 -1.87 7.06
N HIS A 71 -2.59 -0.95 8.03
CA HIS A 71 -1.61 -0.93 9.13
C HIS A 71 -1.69 -2.21 9.97
N ARG A 72 -2.90 -2.67 10.30
CA ARG A 72 -3.08 -3.91 11.06
C ARG A 72 -2.59 -5.12 10.27
N LEU A 73 -2.92 -5.18 8.98
CA LEU A 73 -2.55 -6.24 8.06
C LEU A 73 -1.03 -6.34 7.91
N LEU A 74 -0.35 -5.23 7.59
CA LEU A 74 1.10 -5.21 7.44
C LEU A 74 1.82 -5.56 8.74
N ARG A 75 1.29 -5.13 9.90
CA ARG A 75 1.82 -5.56 11.19
C ARG A 75 1.78 -7.07 11.37
N GLU A 76 0.69 -7.75 10.98
CA GLU A 76 0.65 -9.22 11.00
C GLU A 76 1.66 -9.82 10.03
N TYR A 77 1.66 -9.31 8.79
CA TYR A 77 2.53 -9.80 7.74
C TYR A 77 4.02 -9.75 8.10
N TYR A 78 4.46 -8.65 8.70
CA TYR A 78 5.83 -8.49 9.18
C TYR A 78 6.13 -9.38 10.41
N ASN A 79 5.19 -9.53 11.34
CA ASN A 79 5.33 -10.46 12.46
C ASN A 79 5.44 -11.92 12.00
N GLU A 80 4.86 -12.25 10.84
CA GLU A 80 4.91 -13.56 10.18
C GLU A 80 6.15 -13.73 9.28
N GLY A 81 7.05 -12.74 9.24
CA GLY A 81 8.33 -12.80 8.55
C GLY A 81 8.36 -12.20 7.14
N GLY A 82 7.26 -11.58 6.70
CA GLY A 82 7.22 -10.80 5.46
C GLY A 82 8.20 -9.63 5.49
N LYS A 83 8.74 -9.23 4.33
CA LYS A 83 9.78 -8.18 4.23
C LYS A 83 9.48 -7.12 3.18
N ILE A 84 8.29 -7.18 2.57
CA ILE A 84 7.92 -6.27 1.49
C ILE A 84 7.94 -4.82 1.97
N GLN A 85 8.62 -3.96 1.21
CA GLN A 85 8.66 -2.52 1.45
C GLN A 85 7.30 -1.92 1.14
N TRP A 86 6.81 -1.04 1.99
CA TRP A 86 5.51 -0.39 1.79
C TRP A 86 5.68 1.10 1.50
N ILE A 87 5.23 1.52 0.32
CA ILE A 87 5.04 2.93 -0.04
C ILE A 87 3.57 3.27 0.18
N ALA A 88 3.32 4.21 1.07
CA ALA A 88 1.98 4.54 1.53
C ALA A 88 1.30 5.59 0.65
N GLN A 89 0.08 5.32 0.22
CA GLN A 89 -0.82 6.38 -0.18
C GLN A 89 -1.36 7.05 1.09
N VAL A 90 -0.92 8.27 1.38
CA VAL A 90 -1.40 9.02 2.55
C VAL A 90 -2.77 9.57 2.21
N CYS A 91 -3.79 8.89 2.74
CA CYS A 91 -5.19 9.19 2.52
C CYS A 91 -5.70 9.98 3.71
N GLY A 92 -5.85 11.29 3.57
CA GLY A 92 -6.72 12.02 4.48
C GLY A 92 -6.40 13.49 4.69
N ASN A 93 -6.85 13.93 5.85
CA ASN A 93 -7.54 15.19 6.16
C ASN A 93 -6.92 16.44 5.51
N ARG A 94 -7.75 17.29 4.88
CA ARG A 94 -7.33 18.56 4.22
C ARG A 94 -6.80 19.63 5.19
N SER A 95 -6.95 19.44 6.51
CA SER A 95 -6.31 20.31 7.51
C SER A 95 -4.84 19.93 7.69
N LEU A 96 -3.98 20.95 7.88
CA LEU A 96 -2.54 20.75 8.11
C LEU A 96 -2.26 19.82 9.29
N ASP A 97 -2.94 20.03 10.42
CA ASP A 97 -2.74 19.22 11.64
C ASP A 97 -3.20 17.77 11.44
N GLY A 98 -4.32 17.57 10.75
CA GLY A 98 -4.82 16.24 10.41
C GLY A 98 -3.84 15.47 9.52
N PHE A 99 -3.35 16.13 8.47
CA PHE A 99 -2.38 15.57 7.54
C PHE A 99 -1.04 15.23 8.22
N ALA A 100 -0.50 16.14 9.04
CA ALA A 100 0.73 15.90 9.80
C ALA A 100 0.58 14.69 10.75
N GLY A 101 -0.59 14.56 11.38
CA GLY A 101 -0.94 13.40 12.19
C GLY A 101 -0.96 12.09 11.40
N GLU A 102 -1.50 12.10 10.18
CA GLU A 102 -1.52 10.94 9.28
C GLU A 102 -0.14 10.54 8.79
N VAL A 103 0.69 11.49 8.35
CA VAL A 103 2.08 11.23 7.97
C VAL A 103 2.83 10.58 9.14
N SER A 104 2.68 11.13 10.34
CA SER A 104 3.30 10.59 11.55
C SER A 104 2.84 9.17 11.88
N ARG A 105 1.55 8.86 11.73
CA ARG A 105 1.01 7.49 11.91
C ARG A 105 1.54 6.54 10.85
N THR A 106 1.57 6.97 9.60
CA THR A 106 2.04 6.19 8.45
C THR A 106 3.50 5.78 8.60
N ALA A 107 4.36 6.74 8.97
CA ALA A 107 5.77 6.47 9.24
C ALA A 107 5.96 5.49 10.40
N ARG A 108 5.23 5.66 11.51
CA ARG A 108 5.26 4.73 12.65
C ARG A 108 4.75 3.32 12.32
N ALA A 109 3.89 3.20 11.31
CA ALA A 109 3.39 1.91 10.84
C ALA A 109 4.38 1.17 9.92
N GLY A 110 5.52 1.78 9.58
CA GLY A 110 6.61 1.14 8.83
C GLY A 110 6.65 1.46 7.34
N ALA A 111 5.93 2.49 6.87
CA ALA A 111 6.07 2.95 5.49
C ALA A 111 7.49 3.49 5.23
N VAL A 112 8.09 3.09 4.11
CA VAL A 112 9.44 3.55 3.70
C VAL A 112 9.39 4.85 2.88
N ALA A 113 8.24 5.13 2.28
CA ALA A 113 7.91 6.40 1.62
C ALA A 113 6.40 6.62 1.64
N GLY A 114 5.96 7.83 1.29
CA GLY A 114 4.56 8.16 1.15
C GLY A 114 4.31 9.15 0.02
N TYR A 115 3.11 9.13 -0.54
CA TYR A 115 2.66 10.09 -1.53
C TYR A 115 1.23 10.57 -1.22
N LEU A 116 0.88 11.74 -1.74
CA LEU A 116 -0.44 12.34 -1.58
C LEU A 116 -1.46 11.62 -2.46
N HIS A 117 -2.64 11.34 -1.93
CA HIS A 117 -3.74 10.82 -2.75
C HIS A 117 -4.10 11.81 -3.88
N GLY A 118 -4.13 11.34 -5.13
CA GLY A 118 -4.35 12.18 -6.32
C GLY A 118 -5.60 13.06 -6.22
N GLY A 119 -6.76 12.48 -5.89
CA GLY A 119 -7.99 13.26 -5.72
C GLY A 119 -7.98 14.30 -4.59
N LEU A 120 -7.06 14.20 -3.62
CA LEU A 120 -6.85 15.28 -2.64
C LEU A 120 -6.02 16.40 -3.26
N LEU A 121 -4.95 16.03 -3.97
CA LEU A 121 -4.07 16.97 -4.65
C LEU A 121 -4.82 17.74 -5.74
N ASP A 122 -5.67 17.07 -6.52
CA ASP A 122 -6.50 17.70 -7.55
C ASP A 122 -7.37 18.81 -6.96
N GLY A 123 -7.93 18.56 -5.76
CA GLY A 123 -8.74 19.55 -5.04
C GLY A 123 -7.96 20.76 -4.50
N CYS A 124 -6.63 20.74 -4.51
CA CYS A 124 -5.79 21.89 -4.16
C CYS A 124 -5.56 22.84 -5.34
N TYR A 125 -5.82 22.39 -6.57
CA TYR A 125 -5.62 23.15 -7.81
C TYR A 125 -6.94 23.46 -8.54
N ALA A 126 -8.07 23.05 -7.97
CA ALA A 126 -9.42 23.31 -8.49
C ALA A 126 -9.99 24.66 -8.03
#